data_AF-A0A940A5X5-F1
#
_entry.id   AF-A0A940A5X5-F1
#
_cell.length_a   1.000
_cell.length_b   1.000
_cell.length_c   1.000
_cell.angle_alpha   90.00
_cell.angle_beta   90.00
_cell.angle_gamma   90.00
#
_symmetry.space_group_name_H-M   'P 1'
#
loop_
_entity.id
_entity.type
_entity.pdbx_description
1 polymer ?
#
loop_
_entity_poly.entity_id
_entity_poly.type
_entity_poly.pdbx_seq_one_letter_code
_entity_poly.pdbx_strand_id
1 'polypeptide(L)'
;MKHLALIIALACAGSVWADRTFREDVNADNAVNSADVVSIYNFIFGGAESGYSLDMTDVNGDGLVNAGDVVQIYNSIITGKYVIDDHKPHYETASGTLRANNNLRLSEHYIRKNSCVHAEMRFANSQPMNGALFVGRGYDEWYGTYLKITHDSVHIFRRTETDEIHVRTEAHGLTITDSLSIAIICNDTEARITLRSNGRSFSMSNYWNGGGATFVLNQTDQPIETVLRYSNPDYLYDIWMLGDSYLSYSANRWMYHLYEYGYTSWLADHRAGVNAAKALEYFKTDLQRGTPRFALWLIGMNDGKDTDTPRSQWLSATKEFIALCKKNGITPILQTIPNTSTKSHQKKTEWIRTSGYRYIDLAAAVGSQPDGTWAEGMRGPDGIHPTIQGAKAMAEQVVKDFPEIAQ
;
A
#
# COMPACT_ATOMS: atom_id res chain seq x y z
N MET A 1 -5.77 -17.34 27.77
CA MET A 1 -5.53 -15.88 27.60
C MET A 1 -4.28 -15.50 26.78
N LYS A 2 -3.48 -16.43 26.23
CA LYS A 2 -2.53 -16.13 25.11
C LYS A 2 -2.83 -16.89 23.80
N HIS A 3 -3.68 -17.92 23.85
CA HIS A 3 -3.95 -18.79 22.69
C HIS A 3 -5.12 -18.36 21.79
N LEU A 4 -6.03 -17.48 22.24
CA LEU A 4 -7.20 -17.10 21.43
C LEU A 4 -6.91 -15.92 20.48
N ALA A 5 -5.95 -15.05 20.83
CA ALA A 5 -5.48 -13.98 19.94
C ALA A 5 -4.65 -14.52 18.77
N LEU A 6 -3.98 -15.66 18.95
CA LEU A 6 -3.16 -16.33 17.92
C LEU A 6 -4.03 -17.05 16.87
N ILE A 7 -5.17 -17.62 17.29
CA ILE A 7 -6.08 -18.37 16.40
C ILE A 7 -6.84 -17.42 15.43
N ILE A 8 -7.04 -16.15 15.78
CA ILE A 8 -7.77 -15.19 14.93
C ILE A 8 -6.85 -14.42 13.98
N ALA A 9 -5.55 -14.28 14.30
CA ALA A 9 -4.54 -13.87 13.33
C ALA A 9 -4.52 -14.83 12.11
N LEU A 10 -4.74 -16.13 12.34
CA LEU A 10 -4.89 -17.14 11.29
C LEU A 10 -6.17 -17.01 10.45
N ALA A 11 -7.25 -16.40 10.97
CA ALA A 11 -8.51 -16.26 10.22
C ALA A 11 -8.42 -15.18 9.12
N CYS A 12 -7.52 -14.22 9.25
CA CYS A 12 -7.14 -13.32 8.16
C CYS A 12 -6.02 -13.92 7.29
N ALA A 13 -5.18 -14.80 7.83
CA ALA A 13 -4.23 -15.60 7.05
C ALA A 13 -4.95 -16.48 6.01
N GLY A 14 -5.98 -17.21 6.43
CA GLY A 14 -6.59 -18.26 5.61
C GLY A 14 -7.37 -17.84 4.35
N SER A 15 -7.67 -16.56 4.12
CA SER A 15 -8.43 -16.14 2.93
C SER A 15 -7.79 -15.05 2.06
N VAL A 16 -6.65 -14.49 2.46
CA VAL A 16 -5.85 -13.55 1.63
C VAL A 16 -4.38 -14.00 1.52
N TRP A 17 -3.92 -14.87 2.41
CA TRP A 17 -2.55 -15.43 2.37
C TRP A 17 -2.49 -16.83 1.78
N ALA A 18 -3.64 -17.39 1.36
CA ALA A 18 -3.72 -18.72 0.78
C ALA A 18 -3.19 -18.80 -0.68
N ASP A 19 -2.62 -17.73 -1.25
CA ASP A 19 -2.13 -17.76 -2.63
C ASP A 19 -0.94 -16.83 -2.91
N ARG A 20 -0.01 -16.69 -1.95
CA ARG A 20 1.35 -16.17 -2.23
C ARG A 20 2.39 -16.86 -1.38
N THR A 21 2.48 -18.17 -1.57
CA THR A 21 3.74 -18.89 -1.30
C THR A 21 4.81 -18.24 -2.16
N PHE A 22 5.90 -17.77 -1.57
CA PHE A 22 7.11 -17.51 -2.36
C PHE A 22 7.40 -18.79 -3.12
N ARG A 23 7.76 -18.70 -4.40
CA ARG A 23 8.05 -19.90 -5.18
C ARG A 23 9.18 -20.72 -4.53
N GLU A 24 10.06 -20.02 -3.82
CA GLU A 24 11.15 -20.58 -3.03
C GLU A 24 10.75 -21.07 -1.61
N ASP A 25 9.52 -20.82 -1.13
CA ASP A 25 8.93 -21.32 0.14
C ASP A 25 8.12 -22.60 -0.14
N VAL A 26 8.85 -23.68 -0.36
CA VAL A 26 8.34 -24.98 -0.82
C VAL A 26 7.51 -25.67 0.26
N ASN A 27 7.82 -25.41 1.54
CA ASN A 27 7.10 -26.01 2.66
C ASN A 27 5.92 -25.15 3.16
N ALA A 28 5.72 -23.97 2.57
CA ALA A 28 4.69 -23.01 2.92
C ALA A 28 4.71 -22.60 4.42
N ASP A 29 5.90 -22.58 5.02
CA ASP A 29 6.10 -22.13 6.40
C ASP A 29 6.26 -20.60 6.51
N ASN A 30 6.21 -19.90 5.36
CA ASN A 30 6.42 -18.46 5.19
C ASN A 30 7.87 -18.00 5.40
N ALA A 31 8.85 -18.89 5.31
CA ALA A 31 10.27 -18.54 5.44
C ALA A 31 11.14 -19.34 4.46
N VAL A 32 11.76 -18.67 3.49
CA VAL A 32 12.73 -19.29 2.57
C VAL A 32 14.04 -19.60 3.30
N ASN A 33 14.26 -20.87 3.64
CA ASN A 33 15.41 -21.33 4.41
C ASN A 33 15.85 -22.77 4.03
N SER A 34 16.73 -23.37 4.83
CA SER A 34 17.20 -24.74 4.59
C SER A 34 16.09 -25.80 4.67
N ALA A 35 14.96 -25.52 5.32
CA ALA A 35 13.80 -26.40 5.39
C ALA A 35 13.12 -26.56 4.02
N ASP A 36 13.13 -25.53 3.17
CA ASP A 36 12.63 -25.61 1.79
C ASP A 36 13.54 -26.49 0.92
N VAL A 37 14.86 -26.35 1.11
CA VAL A 37 15.85 -27.23 0.47
C VAL A 37 15.59 -28.70 0.83
N VAL A 38 15.31 -28.99 2.10
CA VAL A 38 14.95 -30.33 2.56
C VAL A 38 13.66 -30.82 1.91
N SER A 39 12.69 -29.93 1.70
CA SER A 39 11.41 -30.27 1.05
C SER A 39 11.59 -30.66 -0.41
N ILE A 40 12.47 -29.98 -1.15
CA ILE A 40 12.87 -30.39 -2.51
C ILE A 40 13.56 -31.75 -2.49
N TYR A 41 14.50 -31.99 -1.56
CA TYR A 41 15.14 -33.31 -1.46
C TYR A 41 14.12 -34.41 -1.17
N ASN A 42 13.17 -34.16 -0.28
CA ASN A 42 12.10 -35.10 0.02
C ASN A 42 11.26 -35.42 -1.24
N PHE A 43 11.00 -34.44 -2.10
CA PHE A 43 10.34 -34.67 -3.38
C PHE A 43 11.22 -35.42 -4.39
N ILE A 44 12.52 -35.11 -4.50
CA ILE A 44 13.45 -35.82 -5.40
C ILE A 44 13.53 -37.32 -5.05
N PHE A 45 13.54 -37.66 -3.75
CA PHE A 45 13.66 -39.05 -3.30
C PHE A 45 12.31 -39.77 -3.14
N GLY A 46 11.26 -39.06 -2.75
CA GLY A 46 9.93 -39.63 -2.46
C GLY A 46 8.87 -39.38 -3.53
N GLY A 47 9.15 -38.54 -4.53
CA GLY A 47 8.17 -38.10 -5.53
C GLY A 47 6.92 -37.50 -4.88
N ALA A 48 5.75 -37.81 -5.46
CA ALA A 48 4.45 -37.35 -4.98
C ALA A 48 4.07 -37.88 -3.59
N GLU A 49 4.72 -38.94 -3.09
CA GLU A 49 4.46 -39.48 -1.74
C GLU A 49 5.06 -38.61 -0.63
N SER A 50 5.91 -37.64 -0.98
CA SER A 50 6.48 -36.66 -0.05
C SER A 50 5.46 -35.65 0.50
N GLY A 51 4.29 -35.53 -0.13
CA GLY A 51 3.27 -34.54 0.21
C GLY A 51 3.45 -33.17 -0.47
N TYR A 52 4.51 -32.99 -1.28
CA TYR A 52 4.76 -31.79 -2.09
C TYR A 52 4.35 -32.03 -3.55
N SER A 53 3.93 -30.98 -4.25
CA SER A 53 3.53 -31.02 -5.67
C SER A 53 4.67 -30.56 -6.56
N LEU A 54 4.67 -31.01 -7.82
CA LEU A 54 5.63 -30.59 -8.84
C LEU A 54 5.70 -29.05 -8.93
N ASP A 55 4.55 -28.38 -8.96
CA ASP A 55 4.44 -26.92 -9.07
C ASP A 55 5.06 -26.18 -7.88
N MET A 56 5.06 -26.78 -6.68
CA MET A 56 5.70 -26.21 -5.49
C MET A 56 7.22 -26.44 -5.46
N THR A 57 7.69 -27.52 -6.09
CA THR A 57 9.10 -27.95 -6.00
C THR A 57 9.95 -27.60 -7.22
N ASP A 58 9.32 -27.30 -8.37
CA ASP A 58 9.97 -26.75 -9.57
C ASP A 58 10.11 -25.23 -9.41
N VAL A 59 11.10 -24.84 -8.62
CA VAL A 59 11.36 -23.46 -8.20
C VAL A 59 11.96 -22.65 -9.34
N ASN A 60 12.76 -23.28 -10.21
CA ASN A 60 13.40 -22.60 -11.33
C ASN A 60 12.50 -22.55 -12.60
N GLY A 61 11.44 -23.38 -12.67
CA GLY A 61 10.48 -23.42 -13.77
C GLY A 61 10.95 -24.11 -15.03
N ASP A 62 11.92 -25.02 -14.93
CA ASP A 62 12.43 -25.78 -16.06
C ASP A 62 11.60 -27.05 -16.35
N GLY A 63 10.58 -27.33 -15.53
CA GLY A 63 9.70 -28.49 -15.65
C GLY A 63 10.26 -29.78 -15.06
N LEU A 64 11.42 -29.73 -14.38
CA LEU A 64 12.10 -30.87 -13.79
C LEU A 64 12.57 -30.55 -12.36
N VAL A 65 12.06 -31.28 -11.36
CA VAL A 65 12.53 -31.10 -9.97
C VAL A 65 13.89 -31.77 -9.76
N ASN A 66 14.95 -30.96 -9.64
CA ASN A 66 16.33 -31.44 -9.58
C ASN A 66 17.25 -30.51 -8.76
N ALA A 67 18.56 -30.74 -8.84
CA ALA A 67 19.55 -29.92 -8.12
C ALA A 67 19.53 -28.44 -8.52
N GLY A 68 19.01 -28.10 -9.71
CA GLY A 68 18.78 -26.74 -10.17
C GLY A 68 17.83 -25.94 -9.27
N ASP A 69 16.76 -26.56 -8.77
CA ASP A 69 15.81 -25.94 -7.85
C ASP A 69 16.44 -25.67 -6.49
N VAL A 70 17.26 -26.62 -6.01
CA VAL A 70 18.04 -26.45 -4.78
C VAL A 70 19.01 -25.27 -4.89
N VAL A 71 19.72 -25.15 -6.04
CA VAL A 71 20.62 -24.02 -6.30
C VAL A 71 19.85 -22.69 -6.32
N GLN A 72 18.65 -22.66 -6.87
CA GLN A 72 17.80 -21.46 -6.88
C GLN A 72 17.44 -21.00 -5.47
N ILE A 73 17.06 -21.92 -4.57
CA ILE A 73 16.80 -21.59 -3.16
C ILE A 73 18.07 -21.11 -2.45
N TYR A 74 19.21 -21.80 -2.63
CA TYR A 74 20.48 -21.35 -2.04
C TYR A 74 20.90 -19.96 -2.52
N ASN A 75 20.73 -19.66 -3.81
CA ASN A 75 20.98 -18.32 -4.34
C ASN A 75 20.06 -17.30 -3.67
N SER A 76 18.78 -17.61 -3.49
CA SER A 76 17.83 -16.76 -2.77
C SER A 76 18.20 -16.50 -1.30
N ILE A 77 18.71 -17.53 -0.60
CA ILE A 77 19.22 -17.43 0.78
C ILE A 77 20.49 -16.57 0.84
N ILE A 78 21.48 -16.86 -0.02
CA ILE A 78 22.82 -16.24 0.02
C ILE A 78 22.80 -14.79 -0.46
N THR A 79 21.97 -14.48 -1.48
CA THR A 79 21.85 -13.10 -1.98
C THR A 79 21.02 -12.21 -1.08
N GLY A 80 20.39 -12.77 -0.05
CA GLY A 80 19.49 -12.05 0.86
C GLY A 80 18.21 -11.57 0.18
N LYS A 81 17.85 -12.15 -0.97
CA LYS A 81 16.63 -11.83 -1.73
C LYS A 81 15.37 -11.97 -0.87
N TYR A 82 15.41 -12.85 0.14
CA TYR A 82 14.33 -13.06 1.11
C TYR A 82 14.82 -13.07 2.57
N VAL A 83 15.80 -12.22 2.93
CA VAL A 83 15.86 -11.82 4.35
C VAL A 83 14.61 -11.00 4.61
N ILE A 84 13.50 -11.70 4.90
CA ILE A 84 12.42 -11.13 5.68
C ILE A 84 13.14 -10.65 6.94
N ASP A 85 13.20 -9.34 7.12
CA ASP A 85 13.48 -8.77 8.42
C ASP A 85 12.34 -9.27 9.33
N ASP A 86 12.54 -10.45 9.94
CA ASP A 86 11.63 -11.25 10.79
C ASP A 86 11.11 -10.46 12.02
N HIS A 87 11.31 -9.15 12.04
CA HIS A 87 10.99 -8.26 13.14
C HIS A 87 9.99 -7.16 12.75
N LYS A 88 9.68 -6.96 11.45
CA LYS A 88 8.73 -5.92 11.03
C LYS A 88 7.36 -6.52 10.70
N PRO A 89 6.33 -6.32 11.53
CA PRO A 89 4.99 -6.74 11.16
C PRO A 89 4.52 -5.95 9.94
N HIS A 90 4.01 -6.62 8.90
CA HIS A 90 3.31 -6.00 7.74
C HIS A 90 1.93 -5.41 8.12
N TYR A 91 1.74 -5.17 9.40
CA TYR A 91 0.53 -4.68 10.02
C TYR A 91 0.89 -3.75 11.17
N GLU A 92 -0.04 -2.86 11.50
CA GLU A 92 0.01 -2.04 12.69
C GLU A 92 -1.20 -2.39 13.56
N THR A 93 -1.00 -2.42 14.88
CA THR A 93 -2.08 -2.67 15.84
C THR A 93 -2.04 -1.64 16.94
N ALA A 94 -3.20 -1.15 17.33
CA ALA A 94 -3.39 -0.38 18.54
C ALA A 94 -4.58 -0.94 19.32
N SER A 95 -4.59 -0.76 20.63
CA SER A 95 -5.70 -1.17 21.48
C SER A 95 -5.91 -0.21 22.64
N GLY A 96 -7.15 -0.07 23.09
CA GLY A 96 -7.46 0.68 24.29
C GLY A 96 -8.96 0.88 24.49
N THR A 97 -9.31 1.43 25.66
CA THR A 97 -10.68 1.81 25.99
C THR A 97 -11.01 3.18 25.41
N LEU A 98 -11.97 3.25 24.50
CA LEU A 98 -12.47 4.50 23.94
C LEU A 98 -13.70 4.97 24.71
N ARG A 99 -13.58 6.12 25.37
CA ARG A 99 -14.74 6.85 25.91
C ARG A 99 -15.47 7.61 24.79
N ALA A 100 -16.67 8.10 25.08
CA ALA A 100 -17.43 8.92 24.14
C ALA A 100 -16.58 10.08 23.59
N ASN A 101 -16.64 10.26 22.27
CA ASN A 101 -15.89 11.22 21.45
C ASN A 101 -14.37 11.03 21.39
N ASN A 102 -13.83 9.94 21.93
CA ASN A 102 -12.42 9.59 21.75
C ASN A 102 -12.23 8.70 20.52
N ASN A 103 -11.04 8.78 19.93
CA ASN A 103 -10.64 7.92 18.84
C ASN A 103 -9.36 7.13 19.17
N LEU A 104 -9.24 5.97 18.51
CA LEU A 104 -8.00 5.22 18.34
C LEU A 104 -7.55 5.42 16.90
N ARG A 105 -6.29 5.78 16.70
CA ARG A 105 -5.70 6.01 15.37
C ARG A 105 -4.40 5.24 15.22
N LEU A 106 -4.18 4.75 14.00
CA LEU A 106 -2.91 4.18 13.54
C LEU A 106 -2.12 5.25 12.76
N SER A 107 -0.89 4.94 12.38
CA SER A 107 -0.02 5.87 11.66
C SER A 107 -0.63 6.30 10.32
N GLU A 108 -0.39 7.55 9.92
CA GLU A 108 -0.87 8.09 8.64
C GLU A 108 0.06 7.65 7.48
N HIS A 109 -0.55 7.11 6.43
CA HIS A 109 0.06 6.77 5.15
C HIS A 109 -1.06 6.64 4.08
N TYR A 110 -0.77 6.68 2.79
CA TYR A 110 -1.75 6.75 1.70
C TYR A 110 -1.72 5.58 0.70
N ILE A 111 -1.25 4.41 1.14
CA ILE A 111 -1.47 3.15 0.43
C ILE A 111 -2.96 2.83 0.36
N ARG A 112 -3.54 2.66 -0.83
CA ARG A 112 -5.00 2.41 -1.00
C ARG A 112 -5.30 0.97 -1.39
N LYS A 113 -4.56 0.48 -2.38
CA LYS A 113 -4.66 -0.88 -2.93
C LYS A 113 -4.34 -1.92 -1.86
N ASN A 114 -5.05 -3.05 -1.92
CA ASN A 114 -4.85 -4.24 -1.08
C ASN A 114 -4.86 -3.97 0.42
N SER A 115 -5.53 -2.90 0.86
CA SER A 115 -5.57 -2.53 2.27
C SER A 115 -6.62 -3.32 3.05
N CYS A 116 -6.26 -3.76 4.26
CA CYS A 116 -7.17 -4.44 5.17
C CYS A 116 -7.21 -3.69 6.51
N VAL A 117 -8.42 -3.27 6.90
CA VAL A 117 -8.71 -2.68 8.21
C VAL A 117 -9.56 -3.66 9.01
N HIS A 118 -9.16 -3.93 10.25
CA HIS A 118 -9.95 -4.73 11.18
C HIS A 118 -10.13 -3.98 12.50
N ALA A 119 -11.36 -3.92 13.00
CA ALA A 119 -11.68 -3.39 14.31
C ALA A 119 -12.49 -4.40 15.11
N GLU A 120 -12.04 -4.72 16.32
CA GLU A 120 -12.79 -5.47 17.30
C GLU A 120 -13.18 -4.54 18.44
N MET A 121 -14.47 -4.50 18.77
CA MET A 121 -14.98 -3.69 19.86
C MET A 121 -15.78 -4.57 20.81
N ARG A 122 -15.58 -4.38 22.11
CA ARG A 122 -16.39 -4.96 23.18
C ARG A 122 -17.04 -3.87 23.98
N PHE A 123 -18.33 -4.00 24.20
CA PHE A 123 -19.12 -3.04 24.95
C PHE A 123 -19.13 -3.46 26.42
N ALA A 124 -19.03 -2.48 27.33
CA ALA A 124 -18.95 -2.77 28.76
C ALA A 124 -20.23 -3.40 29.32
N ASN A 125 -21.38 -3.05 28.73
CA ASN A 125 -22.69 -3.49 29.16
C ASN A 125 -23.38 -4.17 27.98
N SER A 126 -23.96 -5.35 28.19
CA SER A 126 -24.70 -6.14 27.18
C SER A 126 -26.00 -5.48 26.67
N GLN A 127 -26.11 -4.16 26.79
CA GLN A 127 -27.22 -3.38 26.26
C GLN A 127 -27.02 -3.14 24.76
N PRO A 128 -28.11 -3.01 23.98
CA PRO A 128 -28.01 -2.59 22.59
C PRO A 128 -27.23 -1.29 22.45
N MET A 129 -26.35 -1.22 21.46
CA MET A 129 -25.55 -0.04 21.17
C MET A 129 -26.46 1.19 20.95
N ASN A 130 -26.20 2.27 21.68
CA ASN A 130 -26.86 3.56 21.50
C ASN A 130 -25.83 4.60 21.00
N GLY A 131 -26.18 5.37 19.99
CA GLY A 131 -25.26 6.29 19.30
C GLY A 131 -24.63 5.68 18.04
N ALA A 132 -23.36 6.00 17.77
CA ALA A 132 -22.68 5.56 16.56
C ALA A 132 -21.19 5.26 16.75
N LEU A 133 -20.67 4.40 15.88
CA LEU A 133 -19.23 4.12 15.74
C LEU A 133 -18.76 4.54 14.36
N PHE A 134 -17.59 5.16 14.29
CA PHE A 134 -16.97 5.49 13.01
C PHE A 134 -15.70 4.68 12.82
N VAL A 135 -15.58 4.01 11.68
CA VAL A 135 -14.43 3.14 11.37
C VAL A 135 -14.05 3.27 9.91
N GLY A 136 -12.77 3.42 9.63
CA GLY A 136 -12.28 3.50 8.26
C GLY A 136 -10.94 4.21 8.19
N ARG A 137 -10.77 5.04 7.16
CA ARG A 137 -9.52 5.75 6.90
C ARG A 137 -9.74 7.22 6.58
N GLY A 138 -8.87 8.07 7.10
CA GLY A 138 -8.83 9.50 6.75
C GLY A 138 -9.97 10.35 7.34
N TYR A 139 -10.42 10.04 8.56
CA TYR A 139 -11.41 10.88 9.25
C TYR A 139 -10.78 12.17 9.76
N ASP A 140 -11.44 13.30 9.51
CA ASP A 140 -10.89 14.64 9.72
C ASP A 140 -9.57 14.93 9.00
N GLU A 141 -9.33 14.22 7.89
CA GLU A 141 -8.17 14.41 7.03
C GLU A 141 -8.58 14.88 5.63
N TRP A 142 -7.57 15.21 4.80
CA TRP A 142 -7.76 15.78 3.47
C TRP A 142 -8.49 14.84 2.48
N TYR A 143 -8.33 13.53 2.65
CA TYR A 143 -9.05 12.50 1.90
C TYR A 143 -9.33 11.32 2.82
N GLY A 144 -10.51 10.73 2.70
CA GLY A 144 -10.90 9.59 3.51
C GLY A 144 -12.11 8.84 2.97
N THR A 145 -12.27 7.59 3.41
CA THR A 145 -13.49 6.80 3.25
C THR A 145 -13.72 6.05 4.54
N TYR A 146 -14.91 6.18 5.12
CA TYR A 146 -15.22 5.58 6.42
C TYR A 146 -16.70 5.29 6.57
N LEU A 147 -16.97 4.43 7.54
CA LEU A 147 -18.29 4.00 7.94
C LEU A 147 -18.73 4.81 9.15
N LYS A 148 -20.03 5.11 9.23
CA LYS A 148 -20.74 5.37 10.48
C LYS A 148 -21.71 4.21 10.69
N ILE A 149 -21.62 3.54 11.83
CA ILE A 149 -22.41 2.38 12.17
C ILE A 149 -23.32 2.76 13.32
N THR A 150 -24.63 2.68 13.10
CA THR A 150 -25.67 2.89 14.12
C THR A 150 -26.17 1.54 14.63
N HIS A 151 -27.20 1.56 15.47
CA HIS A 151 -27.81 0.35 16.02
C HIS A 151 -28.50 -0.53 14.95
N ASP A 152 -28.80 0.02 13.77
CA ASP A 152 -29.60 -0.61 12.72
C ASP A 152 -29.03 -0.46 11.29
N SER A 153 -28.07 0.45 11.07
CA SER A 153 -27.60 0.81 9.73
C SER A 153 -26.10 1.10 9.66
N VAL A 154 -25.56 0.97 8.45
CA VAL A 154 -24.24 1.44 8.06
C VAL A 154 -24.41 2.59 7.07
N HIS A 155 -23.77 3.71 7.35
CA HIS A 155 -23.61 4.83 6.42
C HIS A 155 -22.18 4.88 5.93
N ILE A 156 -21.98 5.18 4.65
CA ILE A 156 -20.65 5.37 4.07
C ILE A 156 -20.43 6.85 3.79
N PHE A 157 -19.30 7.36 4.23
CA PHE A 157 -18.84 8.71 3.94
C PHE A 157 -17.56 8.67 3.11
N ARG A 158 -17.45 9.61 2.18
CA ARG A 158 -16.23 9.90 1.44
C ARG A 158 -15.87 11.36 1.66
N ARG A 159 -14.64 11.60 2.10
CA ARG A 159 -14.12 12.96 2.29
C ARG A 159 -13.21 13.34 1.13
N THR A 160 -13.42 14.54 0.60
CA THR A 160 -12.53 15.24 -0.31
C THR A 160 -11.87 16.41 0.45
N GLU A 161 -11.06 17.21 -0.26
CA GLU A 161 -10.33 18.33 0.35
C GLU A 161 -11.25 19.30 1.13
N THR A 162 -12.47 19.50 0.63
CA THR A 162 -13.43 20.49 1.14
C THR A 162 -14.72 19.88 1.67
N ASP A 163 -15.09 18.67 1.23
CA ASP A 163 -16.44 18.15 1.43
C ASP A 163 -16.44 16.78 2.11
N GLU A 164 -17.37 16.60 3.02
CA GLU A 164 -17.79 15.27 3.48
C GLU A 164 -19.05 14.87 2.72
N ILE A 165 -18.95 13.81 1.93
CA ILE A 165 -20.01 13.33 1.06
C ILE A 165 -20.60 12.07 1.68
N HIS A 166 -21.87 12.12 2.06
CA HIS A 166 -22.63 10.92 2.40
C HIS A 166 -22.91 10.13 1.12
N VAL A 167 -22.30 8.96 0.99
CA VAL A 167 -22.35 8.12 -0.22
C VAL A 167 -23.62 7.28 -0.24
N ARG A 168 -23.90 6.55 0.84
CA ARG A 168 -25.06 5.65 0.94
C ARG A 168 -25.36 5.21 2.37
N THR A 169 -26.54 4.62 2.56
CA THR A 169 -26.99 4.00 3.82
C THR A 169 -27.59 2.64 3.52
N GLU A 170 -27.27 1.65 4.35
CA GLU A 170 -27.87 0.30 4.28
C GLU A 170 -28.22 -0.21 5.67
N ALA A 171 -29.40 -0.82 5.81
CA ALA A 171 -29.79 -1.49 7.05
C ALA A 171 -29.04 -2.81 7.20
N HIS A 172 -28.43 -3.05 8.37
CA HIS A 172 -27.60 -4.25 8.58
C HIS A 172 -28.31 -5.39 9.30
N GLY A 173 -29.46 -5.13 9.95
CA GLY A 173 -30.27 -6.15 10.64
C GLY A 173 -29.62 -6.84 11.85
N LEU A 174 -28.37 -6.49 12.19
CA LEU A 174 -27.68 -6.94 13.40
C LEU A 174 -28.24 -6.27 14.66
N THR A 175 -28.33 -7.05 15.76
CA THR A 175 -28.49 -6.52 17.11
C THR A 175 -27.13 -6.46 17.76
N ILE A 176 -26.58 -5.25 17.94
CA ILE A 176 -25.23 -5.03 18.46
C ILE A 176 -25.31 -4.85 19.97
N THR A 177 -24.81 -5.81 20.75
CA THR A 177 -24.80 -5.76 22.24
C THR A 177 -23.38 -5.91 22.79
N ASP A 178 -22.82 -7.11 22.82
CA ASP A 178 -21.60 -7.43 23.58
C ASP A 178 -20.32 -7.15 22.78
N SER A 179 -20.39 -7.35 21.47
CA SER A 179 -19.25 -7.18 20.58
C SER A 179 -19.65 -6.80 19.18
N LEU A 180 -18.75 -6.08 18.51
CA LEU A 180 -18.80 -5.79 17.09
C LEU A 180 -17.41 -6.00 16.50
N SER A 181 -17.32 -6.86 15.50
CA SER A 181 -16.14 -7.00 14.64
C SER A 181 -16.45 -6.38 13.28
N ILE A 182 -15.52 -5.58 12.76
CA ILE A 182 -15.60 -4.95 11.45
C ILE A 182 -14.35 -5.34 10.67
N ALA A 183 -14.54 -5.81 9.44
CA ALA A 183 -13.49 -5.98 8.45
C ALA A 183 -13.80 -5.12 7.23
N ILE A 184 -12.82 -4.35 6.76
CA ILE A 184 -12.86 -3.60 5.50
C ILE A 184 -11.67 -4.10 4.68
N ILE A 185 -11.95 -4.91 3.66
CA ILE A 185 -10.94 -5.54 2.81
C ILE A 185 -11.04 -4.89 1.43
N CYS A 186 -10.06 -4.06 1.10
CA CYS A 186 -9.99 -3.31 -0.15
C CYS A 186 -9.10 -4.01 -1.16
N ASN A 187 -9.66 -4.38 -2.31
CA ASN A 187 -8.92 -4.84 -3.48
C ASN A 187 -8.98 -3.72 -4.51
N ASP A 188 -7.82 -3.13 -4.83
CA ASP A 188 -7.68 -1.95 -5.68
C ASP A 188 -8.55 -0.75 -5.26
N THR A 189 -9.76 -0.65 -5.81
CA THR A 189 -10.70 0.46 -5.57
C THR A 189 -12.06 0.02 -5.04
N GLU A 190 -12.24 -1.25 -4.71
CA GLU A 190 -13.48 -1.78 -4.11
C GLU A 190 -13.16 -2.44 -2.77
N ALA A 191 -13.94 -2.11 -1.74
CA ALA A 191 -13.85 -2.77 -0.44
C ALA A 191 -15.07 -3.64 -0.15
N ARG A 192 -14.80 -4.86 0.31
CA ARG A 192 -15.77 -5.70 1.01
C ARG A 192 -15.76 -5.31 2.48
N ILE A 193 -16.91 -4.84 2.95
CA ILE A 193 -17.16 -4.46 4.34
C ILE A 193 -17.96 -5.59 4.99
N THR A 194 -17.54 -6.04 6.16
CA THR A 194 -18.24 -7.08 6.93
C THR A 194 -18.36 -6.65 8.38
N LEU A 195 -19.58 -6.66 8.90
CA LEU A 195 -19.89 -6.46 10.31
C LEU A 195 -20.31 -7.81 10.90
N ARG A 196 -19.80 -8.14 12.10
CA ARG A 196 -20.18 -9.35 12.84
C ARG A 196 -20.51 -9.01 14.27
N SER A 197 -21.65 -9.48 14.74
CA SER A 197 -22.08 -9.35 16.12
C SER A 197 -22.96 -10.55 16.49
N ASN A 198 -22.77 -11.11 17.68
CA ASN A 198 -23.63 -12.17 18.24
C ASN A 198 -23.87 -13.37 17.29
N GLY A 199 -22.81 -13.80 16.57
CA GLY A 199 -22.88 -14.93 15.63
C GLY A 199 -23.60 -14.63 14.30
N ARG A 200 -24.07 -13.40 14.09
CA ARG A 200 -24.66 -12.93 12.83
C ARG A 200 -23.68 -12.02 12.09
N SER A 201 -23.84 -11.96 10.77
CA SER A 201 -23.02 -11.14 9.89
C SER A 201 -23.84 -10.35 8.89
N PHE A 202 -23.37 -9.14 8.60
CA PHE A 202 -23.81 -8.31 7.49
C PHE A 202 -22.59 -8.02 6.60
N SER A 203 -22.77 -8.03 5.28
CA SER A 203 -21.72 -7.70 4.33
C SER A 203 -22.25 -6.85 3.19
N MET A 204 -21.40 -5.93 2.72
CA MET A 204 -21.66 -5.04 1.61
C MET A 204 -20.35 -4.74 0.86
N SER A 205 -20.44 -4.35 -0.41
CA SER A 205 -19.27 -3.87 -1.17
C SER A 205 -19.44 -2.41 -1.55
N ASN A 206 -18.36 -1.61 -1.51
CA ASN A 206 -18.40 -0.21 -1.90
C ASN A 206 -17.10 0.23 -2.56
N TYR A 207 -17.17 1.17 -3.49
CA TYR A 207 -15.99 1.88 -3.99
C TYR A 207 -15.22 2.49 -2.83
N TRP A 208 -13.96 2.13 -2.67
CA TRP A 208 -13.13 2.49 -1.54
C TRP A 208 -11.87 3.20 -2.00
N ASN A 209 -11.80 4.49 -1.71
CA ASN A 209 -10.65 5.33 -2.06
C ASN A 209 -10.09 6.00 -0.79
N GLY A 210 -10.08 5.24 0.31
CA GLY A 210 -9.63 5.70 1.62
C GLY A 210 -8.12 5.54 1.79
N GLY A 211 -7.39 6.65 1.82
CA GLY A 211 -6.04 6.74 2.39
C GLY A 211 -6.07 7.45 3.75
N GLY A 212 -4.90 7.79 4.29
CA GLY A 212 -4.79 8.47 5.58
C GLY A 212 -4.78 7.50 6.76
N ALA A 213 -4.84 8.05 7.98
CA ALA A 213 -4.78 7.24 9.19
C ALA A 213 -6.00 6.31 9.30
N THR A 214 -5.74 5.05 9.67
CA THR A 214 -6.79 4.10 10.03
C THR A 214 -7.30 4.44 11.43
N PHE A 215 -8.61 4.45 11.64
CA PHE A 215 -9.18 4.91 12.90
C PHE A 215 -10.45 4.15 13.33
N VAL A 216 -10.74 4.25 14.64
CA VAL A 216 -12.04 4.01 15.26
C VAL A 216 -12.38 5.22 16.11
N LEU A 217 -13.56 5.81 15.94
CA LEU A 217 -14.09 6.88 16.77
C LEU A 217 -15.37 6.41 17.45
N ASN A 218 -15.41 6.52 18.78
CA ASN A 218 -16.56 6.17 19.59
C ASN A 218 -17.49 7.37 19.76
N GLN A 219 -18.70 7.34 19.19
CA GLN A 219 -19.78 8.28 19.48
C GLN A 219 -21.00 7.57 20.10
N THR A 220 -20.74 6.49 20.84
CA THR A 220 -21.73 5.84 21.70
C THR A 220 -21.72 6.48 23.10
N ASP A 221 -22.73 6.16 23.89
CA ASP A 221 -22.86 6.62 25.28
C ASP A 221 -22.03 5.80 26.29
N GLN A 222 -21.38 4.72 25.84
CA GLN A 222 -20.61 3.81 26.69
C GLN A 222 -19.13 3.69 26.27
N PRO A 223 -18.24 3.38 27.22
CA PRO A 223 -16.87 2.99 26.89
C PRO A 223 -16.83 1.69 26.08
N ILE A 224 -15.93 1.63 25.09
CA ILE A 224 -15.70 0.44 24.27
C ILE A 224 -14.24 0.01 24.36
N GLU A 225 -13.99 -1.25 24.67
CA GLU A 225 -12.66 -1.84 24.54
C GLU A 225 -12.41 -2.13 23.06
N THR A 226 -11.40 -1.49 22.47
CA THR A 226 -11.16 -1.53 21.03
C THR A 226 -9.79 -2.12 20.72
N VAL A 227 -9.72 -2.99 19.72
CA VAL A 227 -8.49 -3.38 19.04
C VAL A 227 -8.63 -3.00 17.57
N LEU A 228 -7.72 -2.16 17.08
CA LEU A 228 -7.68 -1.68 15.70
C LEU A 228 -6.43 -2.21 15.02
N ARG A 229 -6.58 -2.75 13.81
CA ARG A 229 -5.49 -3.25 12.98
C ARG A 229 -5.59 -2.72 11.55
N TYR A 230 -4.43 -2.41 10.99
CA TYR A 230 -4.24 -2.18 9.56
C TYR A 230 -3.20 -3.16 9.05
N SER A 231 -3.40 -3.74 7.87
CA SER A 231 -2.43 -4.58 7.19
C SER A 231 -2.47 -4.36 5.69
N ASN A 232 -1.34 -4.62 5.03
CA ASN A 232 -1.25 -4.57 3.58
C ASN A 232 -0.22 -5.59 3.08
N PRO A 233 -0.59 -6.56 2.23
CA PRO A 233 0.34 -7.54 1.70
C PRO A 233 1.36 -6.91 0.73
N ASP A 234 1.08 -5.73 0.17
CA ASP A 234 1.98 -5.08 -0.78
C ASP A 234 3.32 -4.65 -0.13
N TYR A 235 3.40 -4.62 1.21
CA TYR A 235 4.67 -4.43 1.93
C TYR A 235 5.70 -5.52 1.62
N LEU A 236 5.27 -6.68 1.10
CA LEU A 236 6.14 -7.77 0.66
C LEU A 236 6.73 -7.56 -0.74
N TYR A 237 6.25 -6.58 -1.50
CA TYR A 237 6.78 -6.34 -2.83
C TYR A 237 8.16 -5.68 -2.78
N ASP A 238 8.99 -6.08 -3.74
CA ASP A 238 10.32 -5.52 -4.00
C ASP A 238 10.28 -4.04 -4.36
N ILE A 239 9.14 -3.52 -4.83
CA ILE A 239 9.03 -2.19 -5.43
C ILE A 239 8.02 -1.38 -4.65
N TRP A 240 8.49 -0.31 -4.00
CA TRP A 240 7.64 0.69 -3.37
C TRP A 240 7.71 2.02 -4.12
N MET A 241 6.54 2.59 -4.40
CA MET A 241 6.37 3.86 -5.12
C MET A 241 5.83 4.93 -4.18
N LEU A 242 6.57 6.02 -4.03
CA LEU A 242 6.20 7.16 -3.20
C LEU A 242 5.90 8.34 -4.10
N GLY A 243 4.67 8.86 -4.08
CA GLY A 243 4.30 9.91 -5.04
C GLY A 243 3.09 10.76 -4.68
N ASP A 244 2.60 11.48 -5.68
CA ASP A 244 1.51 12.43 -5.55
C ASP A 244 0.30 12.09 -6.44
N SER A 245 -0.36 13.11 -7.00
CA SER A 245 -1.52 12.92 -7.89
C SER A 245 -1.16 12.15 -9.16
N TYR A 246 0.11 12.14 -9.59
CA TYR A 246 0.59 11.43 -10.78
C TYR A 246 0.43 9.91 -10.69
N LEU A 247 0.32 9.38 -9.46
CA LEU A 247 0.10 7.97 -9.18
C LEU A 247 -1.39 7.64 -8.97
N SER A 248 -2.33 8.51 -9.29
CA SER A 248 -3.76 8.19 -9.10
C SER A 248 -4.28 7.16 -10.13
N TYR A 249 -5.31 6.38 -9.78
CA TYR A 249 -5.98 5.44 -10.68
C TYR A 249 -6.92 6.18 -11.65
N SER A 250 -6.36 6.87 -12.63
CA SER A 250 -7.12 7.56 -13.68
C SER A 250 -6.38 7.49 -15.01
N ALA A 251 -7.09 7.40 -16.13
CA ALA A 251 -6.49 7.20 -17.45
C ALA A 251 -5.53 8.30 -17.91
N ASN A 252 -5.53 9.46 -17.25
CA ASN A 252 -4.56 10.53 -17.45
C ASN A 252 -3.43 10.50 -16.40
N ARG A 253 -3.10 9.34 -15.86
CA ARG A 253 -2.05 9.10 -14.87
C ARG A 253 -1.27 7.86 -15.28
N TRP A 254 0.05 7.92 -15.19
CA TRP A 254 0.87 6.86 -15.78
C TRP A 254 0.81 5.55 -15.00
N MET A 255 0.61 5.60 -13.67
CA MET A 255 0.47 4.39 -12.85
C MET A 255 -0.77 3.57 -13.25
N TYR A 256 -1.85 4.24 -13.67
CA TYR A 256 -3.02 3.56 -14.21
C TYR A 256 -2.67 2.69 -15.41
N HIS A 257 -1.79 3.15 -16.30
CA HIS A 257 -1.39 2.36 -17.46
C HIS A 257 -0.48 1.17 -17.10
N LEU A 258 0.39 1.30 -16.10
CA LEU A 258 1.14 0.14 -15.59
C LEU A 258 0.19 -0.94 -15.06
N TYR A 259 -0.84 -0.53 -14.33
CA TYR A 259 -1.87 -1.43 -13.86
C TYR A 259 -2.61 -2.11 -15.03
N GLU A 260 -3.03 -1.35 -16.05
CA GLU A 260 -3.66 -1.91 -17.27
C GLU A 260 -2.75 -2.85 -18.06
N TYR A 261 -1.42 -2.67 -17.97
CA TYR A 261 -0.45 -3.57 -18.57
C TYR A 261 -0.24 -4.87 -17.76
N GLY A 262 -0.91 -5.02 -16.62
CA GLY A 262 -0.77 -6.16 -15.71
C GLY A 262 0.38 -6.04 -14.72
N TYR A 263 1.14 -4.94 -14.77
CA TYR A 263 2.26 -4.68 -13.86
C TYR A 263 1.71 -4.17 -12.54
N THR A 264 1.45 -5.09 -11.61
CA THR A 264 0.78 -4.80 -10.34
C THR A 264 1.61 -5.21 -9.12
N SER A 265 2.84 -5.70 -9.33
CA SER A 265 3.72 -6.19 -8.26
C SER A 265 4.47 -5.09 -7.51
N TRP A 266 3.72 -4.13 -6.95
CA TRP A 266 4.27 -2.97 -6.25
C TRP A 266 3.32 -2.46 -5.16
N LEU A 267 3.91 -1.80 -4.16
CA LEU A 267 3.23 -0.95 -3.20
C LEU A 267 3.26 0.49 -3.69
N ALA A 268 2.15 1.22 -3.60
CA ALA A 268 2.12 2.65 -3.90
C ALA A 268 1.55 3.45 -2.72
N ASP A 269 2.36 4.30 -2.11
CA ASP A 269 1.93 5.29 -1.14
C ASP A 269 1.88 6.67 -1.81
N HIS A 270 0.67 7.16 -2.07
CA HIS A 270 0.51 8.39 -2.83
C HIS A 270 -0.76 9.18 -2.50
N ARG A 271 -0.61 10.50 -2.49
CA ARG A 271 -1.73 11.43 -2.27
C ARG A 271 -1.58 12.68 -3.12
N ALA A 272 -2.68 13.08 -3.76
CA ALA A 272 -2.74 14.32 -4.52
C ALA A 272 -2.30 15.51 -3.66
N GLY A 273 -1.48 16.39 -4.23
CA GLY A 273 -0.96 17.58 -3.55
C GLY A 273 0.18 17.35 -2.55
N VAL A 274 0.61 16.11 -2.30
CA VAL A 274 1.74 15.83 -1.40
C VAL A 274 3.05 16.38 -1.97
N ASN A 275 3.86 16.97 -1.08
CA ASN A 275 5.23 17.41 -1.34
C ASN A 275 6.24 16.40 -0.80
N ALA A 276 7.52 16.59 -1.09
CA ALA A 276 8.59 15.67 -0.70
C ALA A 276 8.70 15.47 0.82
N ALA A 277 8.45 16.51 1.62
CA ALA A 277 8.53 16.40 3.08
C ALA A 277 7.47 15.44 3.63
N LYS A 278 6.21 15.55 3.16
CA LYS A 278 5.14 14.68 3.61
C LYS A 278 5.27 13.25 3.04
N ALA A 279 5.73 13.10 1.80
CA ALA A 279 6.05 11.78 1.25
C ALA A 279 7.16 11.06 2.05
N LEU A 280 8.12 11.81 2.58
CA LEU A 280 9.19 11.26 3.41
C LEU A 280 8.66 10.76 4.76
N GLU A 281 7.68 11.43 5.35
CA GLU A 281 6.98 10.94 6.55
C GLU A 281 6.29 9.61 6.28
N TYR A 282 5.60 9.47 5.14
CA TYR A 282 4.97 8.19 4.77
C TYR A 282 6.02 7.10 4.57
N PHE A 283 7.10 7.37 3.85
CA PHE A 283 8.17 6.39 3.67
C PHE A 283 8.78 5.93 5.01
N LYS A 284 8.99 6.84 5.97
CA LYS A 284 9.46 6.49 7.32
C LYS A 284 8.45 5.63 8.07
N THR A 285 7.15 5.90 7.90
CA THR A 285 6.08 5.06 8.43
C THR A 285 6.17 3.67 7.79
N ASP A 286 6.18 3.57 6.46
CA ASP A 286 6.21 2.31 5.71
C ASP A 286 7.43 1.44 6.04
N LEU A 287 8.60 2.04 6.23
CA LEU A 287 9.81 1.33 6.64
C LEU A 287 9.71 0.63 8.01
N GLN A 288 8.69 0.92 8.82
CA GLN A 288 8.43 0.17 10.05
C GLN A 288 7.74 -1.18 9.80
N ARG A 289 7.19 -1.38 8.59
CA ARG A 289 6.38 -2.55 8.20
C ARG A 289 7.00 -3.42 7.12
N GLY A 290 8.13 -3.00 6.55
CA GLY A 290 8.86 -3.77 5.56
C GLY A 290 10.09 -3.02 5.05
N THR A 291 10.79 -3.64 4.11
CA THR A 291 11.94 -3.06 3.43
C THR A 291 11.93 -3.55 1.98
N PRO A 292 11.73 -2.69 0.97
CA PRO A 292 11.73 -3.09 -0.43
C PRO A 292 13.17 -3.21 -0.98
N ARG A 293 13.34 -3.91 -2.11
CA ARG A 293 14.58 -3.86 -2.88
C ARG A 293 14.78 -2.51 -3.57
N PHE A 294 13.70 -1.93 -4.09
CA PHE A 294 13.65 -0.66 -4.80
C PHE A 294 12.62 0.30 -4.19
N ALA A 295 13.02 1.54 -3.99
CA ALA A 295 12.10 2.62 -3.64
C ALA A 295 12.14 3.71 -4.71
N LEU A 296 11.00 3.98 -5.34
CA LEU A 296 10.84 4.98 -6.38
C LEU A 296 10.37 6.30 -5.73
N TRP A 297 11.19 7.34 -5.85
CA TRP A 297 10.93 8.68 -5.33
C TRP A 297 10.27 9.56 -6.39
N LEU A 298 8.95 9.42 -6.48
CA LEU A 298 8.13 9.96 -7.56
C LEU A 298 7.44 11.26 -7.12
N ILE A 299 8.23 12.18 -6.54
CA ILE A 299 7.74 13.41 -5.92
C ILE A 299 8.49 14.65 -6.40
N GLY A 300 7.80 15.80 -6.39
CA GLY A 300 8.45 17.10 -6.57
C GLY A 300 7.63 18.16 -7.30
N MET A 301 6.51 17.80 -7.90
CA MET A 301 5.60 18.74 -8.59
C MET A 301 4.99 19.78 -7.61
N ASN A 302 4.73 19.36 -6.37
CA ASN A 302 4.08 20.17 -5.35
C ASN A 302 5.05 20.93 -4.43
N ASP A 303 6.36 20.74 -4.59
CA ASP A 303 7.39 21.42 -3.78
C ASP A 303 7.64 22.88 -4.19
N GLY A 304 6.87 23.39 -5.16
CA GLY A 304 7.04 24.74 -5.70
C GLY A 304 8.11 24.83 -6.79
N LYS A 305 8.31 26.05 -7.30
CA LYS A 305 9.23 26.33 -8.41
C LYS A 305 10.67 26.41 -7.94
N ASP A 306 11.57 26.03 -8.83
CA ASP A 306 13.01 26.22 -8.66
C ASP A 306 13.40 27.70 -8.85
N THR A 307 14.57 28.04 -8.33
CA THR A 307 15.29 29.29 -8.64
C THR A 307 16.58 28.92 -9.37
N ASP A 308 17.73 29.46 -8.99
CA ASP A 308 19.04 29.04 -9.48
C ASP A 308 19.47 27.67 -8.91
N THR A 309 18.75 27.17 -7.91
CA THR A 309 18.98 25.86 -7.26
C THR A 309 17.68 25.07 -7.14
N PRO A 310 17.75 23.73 -6.95
CA PRO A 310 16.57 22.95 -6.62
C PRO A 310 15.88 23.52 -5.38
N ARG A 311 14.55 23.50 -5.33
CA ARG A 311 13.82 23.89 -4.12
C ARG A 311 14.41 23.18 -2.89
N SER A 312 14.81 23.96 -1.88
CA SER A 312 15.49 23.48 -0.68
C SER A 312 14.73 22.38 0.08
N GLN A 313 13.42 22.53 0.24
CA GLN A 313 12.58 21.53 0.91
C GLN A 313 12.60 20.19 0.17
N TRP A 314 12.42 20.22 -1.16
CA TRP A 314 12.52 19.02 -2.00
C TRP A 314 13.90 18.38 -1.91
N LEU A 315 14.97 19.19 -2.00
CA LEU A 315 16.34 18.69 -1.99
C LEU A 315 16.69 18.05 -0.65
N SER A 316 16.28 18.65 0.47
CA SER A 316 16.49 18.10 1.81
C SER A 316 15.79 16.77 1.98
N ALA A 317 14.50 16.70 1.63
CA ALA A 317 13.72 15.46 1.74
C ALA A 317 14.26 14.36 0.83
N THR A 318 14.65 14.70 -0.40
CA THR A 318 15.23 13.74 -1.36
C THR A 318 16.57 13.19 -0.86
N LYS A 319 17.44 14.04 -0.29
CA LYS A 319 18.71 13.59 0.31
C LYS A 319 18.48 12.67 1.51
N GLU A 320 17.48 12.97 2.35
CA GLU A 320 17.13 12.13 3.49
C GLU A 320 16.52 10.79 3.06
N PHE A 321 15.64 10.79 2.05
CA PHE A 321 15.12 9.58 1.42
C PHE A 321 16.26 8.68 0.92
N ILE A 322 17.23 9.24 0.19
CA ILE A 322 18.41 8.51 -0.29
C ILE A 322 19.23 7.95 0.89
N ALA A 323 19.42 8.74 1.95
CA ALA A 323 20.14 8.29 3.15
C ALA A 323 19.43 7.12 3.85
N LEU A 324 18.09 7.19 3.96
CA LEU A 324 17.27 6.09 4.49
C LEU A 324 17.37 4.85 3.60
N CYS A 325 17.34 5.01 2.28
CA CYS A 325 17.50 3.88 1.36
C CYS A 325 18.85 3.19 1.57
N LYS A 326 19.94 3.96 1.58
CA LYS A 326 21.29 3.43 1.85
C LYS A 326 21.39 2.72 3.20
N LYS A 327 20.82 3.32 4.25
CA LYS A 327 20.83 2.74 5.60
C LYS A 327 20.12 1.38 5.66
N ASN A 328 19.10 1.18 4.84
CA ASN A 328 18.27 -0.04 4.84
C ASN A 328 18.59 -0.98 3.65
N GLY A 329 19.69 -0.76 2.92
CA GLY A 329 20.04 -1.60 1.76
C GLY A 329 19.10 -1.49 0.56
N ILE A 330 18.30 -0.43 0.49
CA ILE A 330 17.32 -0.17 -0.58
C ILE A 330 18.01 0.59 -1.71
N THR A 331 17.72 0.21 -2.97
CA THR A 331 18.16 0.97 -4.14
C THR A 331 17.17 2.10 -4.44
N PRO A 332 17.56 3.39 -4.28
CA PRO A 332 16.68 4.51 -4.61
C PRO A 332 16.63 4.71 -6.13
N ILE A 333 15.44 4.88 -6.67
CA ILE A 333 15.18 5.28 -8.06
C ILE A 333 14.50 6.66 -8.04
N LEU A 334 15.06 7.64 -8.74
CA LEU A 334 14.51 8.99 -8.80
C LEU A 334 13.64 9.19 -10.05
N GLN A 335 12.90 10.31 -10.14
CA GLN A 335 12.27 10.74 -11.40
C GLN A 335 12.67 12.16 -11.76
N THR A 336 12.81 12.46 -13.06
CA THR A 336 12.80 13.86 -13.50
C THR A 336 11.40 14.45 -13.41
N ILE A 337 11.30 15.76 -13.22
CA ILE A 337 10.03 16.45 -12.99
C ILE A 337 9.77 17.38 -14.18
N PRO A 338 8.70 17.16 -14.97
CA PRO A 338 8.34 18.05 -16.08
C PRO A 338 8.07 19.47 -15.60
N ASN A 339 8.52 20.50 -16.33
CA ASN A 339 8.13 21.88 -16.07
C ASN A 339 6.63 22.08 -16.32
N THR A 340 6.01 23.03 -15.63
CA THR A 340 4.60 23.40 -15.88
C THR A 340 4.51 24.86 -16.31
N SER A 341 3.32 25.30 -16.74
CA SER A 341 3.08 26.71 -17.11
C SER A 341 3.36 27.70 -15.97
N THR A 342 3.34 27.26 -14.72
CA THR A 342 3.50 28.13 -13.54
C THR A 342 4.74 27.82 -12.71
N LYS A 343 5.37 26.65 -12.90
CA LYS A 343 6.51 26.20 -12.09
C LYS A 343 7.60 25.60 -12.99
N SER A 344 8.77 26.22 -12.93
CA SER A 344 10.00 25.60 -13.41
C SER A 344 10.49 24.56 -12.40
N HIS A 345 10.89 23.41 -12.90
CA HIS A 345 11.46 22.27 -12.20
C HIS A 345 12.82 21.88 -12.80
N GLN A 346 13.42 22.79 -13.58
CA GLN A 346 14.68 22.57 -14.30
C GLN A 346 15.82 22.19 -13.35
N LYS A 347 15.97 22.88 -12.21
CA LYS A 347 17.09 22.63 -11.31
C LYS A 347 16.97 21.31 -10.57
N LYS A 348 15.76 20.90 -10.19
CA LYS A 348 15.51 19.54 -9.68
C LYS A 348 15.88 18.49 -10.73
N THR A 349 15.41 18.66 -11.96
CA THR A 349 15.68 17.73 -13.06
C THR A 349 17.18 17.66 -13.42
N GLU A 350 17.89 18.79 -13.48
CA GLU A 350 19.34 18.86 -13.68
C GLU A 350 20.10 18.15 -12.55
N TRP A 351 19.70 18.37 -11.30
CA TRP A 351 20.29 17.70 -10.14
C TRP A 351 20.09 16.18 -10.23
N ILE A 352 18.89 15.70 -10.58
CA ILE A 352 18.59 14.27 -10.70
C ILE A 352 19.49 13.61 -11.74
N ARG A 353 19.57 14.20 -12.94
CA ARG A 353 20.40 13.69 -14.04
C ARG A 353 21.90 13.65 -13.70
N THR A 354 22.37 14.55 -12.84
CA THR A 354 23.79 14.64 -12.45
C THR A 354 24.09 13.98 -11.10
N SER A 355 23.07 13.43 -10.42
CA SER A 355 23.19 12.91 -9.05
C SER A 355 23.99 11.60 -8.93
N GLY A 356 24.13 10.87 -10.04
CA GLY A 356 24.72 9.53 -10.08
C GLY A 356 23.78 8.39 -9.65
N TYR A 357 22.52 8.69 -9.29
CA TYR A 357 21.50 7.67 -9.03
C TYR A 357 20.73 7.33 -10.30
N ARG A 358 20.24 6.10 -10.39
CA ARG A 358 19.31 5.68 -11.45
C ARG A 358 18.02 6.50 -11.34
N TYR A 359 17.47 6.89 -12.48
CA TYR A 359 16.26 7.69 -12.54
C TYR A 359 15.39 7.33 -13.74
N ILE A 360 14.11 7.70 -13.67
CA ILE A 360 13.13 7.61 -14.75
C ILE A 360 12.94 9.01 -15.34
N ASP A 361 13.15 9.19 -16.65
CA ASP A 361 13.12 10.52 -17.27
C ASP A 361 11.72 10.95 -17.74
N LEU A 362 10.78 11.13 -16.80
CA LEU A 362 9.41 11.54 -17.12
C LEU A 362 9.31 12.93 -17.78
N ALA A 363 10.24 13.83 -17.49
CA ALA A 363 10.33 15.13 -18.17
C ALA A 363 10.65 14.96 -19.66
N ALA A 364 11.56 14.07 -20.02
CA ALA A 364 11.85 13.74 -21.41
C ALA A 364 10.69 13.01 -22.09
N ALA A 365 9.99 12.11 -21.38
CA ALA A 365 8.87 11.34 -21.91
C ALA A 365 7.76 12.22 -22.53
N VAL A 366 7.51 13.39 -21.93
CA VAL A 366 6.50 14.34 -22.42
C VAL A 366 7.10 15.51 -23.22
N GLY A 367 8.40 15.46 -23.52
CA GLY A 367 9.08 16.53 -24.24
C GLY A 367 9.02 17.87 -23.51
N SER A 368 9.11 17.86 -22.18
CA SER A 368 9.03 19.05 -21.35
C SER A 368 10.13 20.07 -21.70
N GLN A 369 9.73 21.30 -21.98
CA GLN A 369 10.60 22.41 -22.36
C GLN A 369 10.86 23.38 -21.20
N PRO A 370 11.93 24.19 -21.27
CA PRO A 370 12.26 25.20 -20.27
C PRO A 370 11.15 26.22 -19.97
N ASP A 371 10.34 26.57 -20.97
CA ASP A 371 9.23 27.53 -20.87
C ASP A 371 7.94 26.94 -20.25
N GLY A 372 8.00 25.68 -19.81
CA GLY A 372 6.87 24.98 -19.21
C GLY A 372 5.94 24.31 -20.23
N THR A 373 6.20 24.41 -21.53
CA THR A 373 5.45 23.68 -22.57
C THR A 373 5.91 22.23 -22.66
N TRP A 374 5.01 21.35 -23.11
CA TRP A 374 5.29 19.94 -23.39
C TRP A 374 5.11 19.70 -24.89
N ALA A 375 5.54 18.54 -25.38
CA ALA A 375 5.23 18.12 -26.75
C ALA A 375 3.70 18.11 -26.99
N GLU A 376 3.31 18.30 -28.24
CA GLU A 376 1.91 18.39 -28.64
C GLU A 376 1.11 17.18 -28.14
N GLY A 377 -0.07 17.45 -27.57
CA GLY A 377 -0.96 16.42 -27.05
C GLY A 377 -0.54 15.78 -25.72
N MET A 378 0.64 16.09 -25.16
CA MET A 378 1.10 15.43 -23.93
C MET A 378 0.54 16.03 -22.64
N ARG A 379 0.24 17.33 -22.61
CA ARG A 379 -0.20 18.05 -21.40
C ARG A 379 -1.70 18.33 -21.40
N GLY A 380 -2.33 18.09 -20.26
CA GLY A 380 -3.73 18.37 -20.01
C GLY A 380 -4.04 19.88 -19.90
N PRO A 381 -5.33 20.23 -19.88
CA PRO A 381 -5.79 21.62 -19.88
C PRO A 381 -5.46 22.39 -18.59
N ASP A 382 -5.22 21.69 -17.47
CA ASP A 382 -4.82 22.31 -16.21
C ASP A 382 -3.35 22.79 -16.19
N GLY A 383 -2.59 22.49 -17.25
CA GLY A 383 -1.18 22.89 -17.39
C GLY A 383 -0.22 22.19 -16.44
N ILE A 384 -0.70 21.19 -15.68
CA ILE A 384 0.06 20.47 -14.66
C ILE A 384 0.09 18.98 -14.99
N HIS A 385 -1.04 18.36 -15.31
CA HIS A 385 -1.15 16.91 -15.46
C HIS A 385 -1.06 16.49 -16.95
N PRO A 386 -0.70 15.23 -17.25
CA PRO A 386 -0.70 14.76 -18.62
C PRO A 386 -2.12 14.56 -19.17
N THR A 387 -2.22 14.49 -20.49
CA THR A 387 -3.36 13.84 -21.16
C THR A 387 -3.24 12.31 -21.03
N ILE A 388 -4.20 11.55 -21.58
CA ILE A 388 -4.06 10.08 -21.70
C ILE A 388 -2.81 9.72 -22.52
N GLN A 389 -2.54 10.45 -23.61
CA GLN A 389 -1.35 10.21 -24.44
C GLN A 389 -0.06 10.47 -23.65
N GLY A 390 0.02 11.59 -22.93
CA GLY A 390 1.17 11.89 -22.08
C GLY A 390 1.36 10.87 -20.96
N ALA A 391 0.26 10.37 -20.37
CA ALA A 391 0.31 9.36 -19.33
C ALA A 391 0.84 8.01 -19.85
N LYS A 392 0.45 7.59 -21.06
CA LYS A 392 1.00 6.40 -21.73
C LYS A 392 2.49 6.55 -22.02
N ALA A 393 2.91 7.68 -22.58
CA ALA A 393 4.32 7.96 -22.85
C ALA A 393 5.17 7.92 -21.56
N MET A 394 4.66 8.48 -20.47
CA MET A 394 5.29 8.37 -19.16
C MET A 394 5.36 6.91 -18.66
N ALA A 395 4.29 6.12 -18.80
CA ALA A 395 4.30 4.72 -18.39
C ALA A 395 5.30 3.87 -19.19
N GLU A 396 5.37 4.08 -20.51
CA GLU A 396 6.38 3.45 -21.38
C GLU A 396 7.80 3.83 -20.97
N GLN A 397 8.02 5.10 -20.59
CA GLN A 397 9.31 5.55 -20.07
C GLN A 397 9.66 4.87 -18.74
N VAL A 398 8.68 4.65 -17.85
CA VAL A 398 8.89 3.87 -16.60
C VAL A 398 9.36 2.46 -16.92
N VAL A 399 8.68 1.75 -17.84
CA VAL A 399 9.07 0.39 -18.25
C VAL A 399 10.45 0.38 -18.90
N LYS A 400 10.79 1.39 -19.69
CA LYS A 400 12.10 1.52 -20.35
C LYS A 400 13.24 1.75 -19.35
N ASP A 401 13.08 2.68 -18.42
CA ASP A 401 14.14 3.08 -17.49
C ASP A 401 14.21 2.14 -16.26
N PHE A 402 13.10 1.47 -15.95
CA PHE A 402 12.93 0.56 -14.82
C PHE A 402 12.12 -0.70 -15.21
N PRO A 403 12.68 -1.59 -16.07
CA PRO A 403 12.02 -2.81 -16.52
C PRO A 403 11.68 -3.80 -15.40
N GLU A 404 12.29 -3.68 -14.22
CA GLU A 404 11.92 -4.46 -13.03
C GLU A 404 10.46 -4.26 -12.62
N ILE A 405 9.83 -3.15 -13.02
CA ILE A 405 8.39 -2.90 -12.79
C ILE A 405 7.48 -3.93 -13.46
N ALA A 406 7.97 -4.60 -14.51
CA ALA A 406 7.22 -5.53 -15.34
C ALA A 406 7.34 -7.01 -14.89
N GLN A 407 8.01 -7.27 -13.76
CA GLN A 407 8.29 -8.60 -13.24
C GLN A 407 7.19 -9.16 -12.34
#